data_AF-A0A422MQC8-F1
#
_entry.id   AF-A0A422MQC8-F1
#
_cell.length_a   1.000
_cell.length_b   1.000
_cell.length_c   1.000
_cell.angle_alpha   90.00
_cell.angle_beta   90.00
_cell.angle_gamma   90.00
#
_symmetry.space_group_name_H-M   'P 1'
#
loop_
_entity.id
_entity.type
_entity.pdbx_description
1 polymer ?
#
loop_
_entity_poly.entity_id
_entity_poly.type
_entity_poly.pdbx_seq_one_letter_code
_entity_poly.pdbx_strand_id
1 'polypeptide(L)'
;MRRRVHATQFLSLAVFLLLLMYGAGGCLAAAHRRAFDEVLWGNGRPPTAMVRELPRKGQGATQAYTVATAGEENSGWAPIRIAVSTEDLTDPSKHCMEEGEMKPDFRGQDSECWKEDVLTAEMTKALVEETVLVAIKLHAERLLVQRM
;
A
#
# COMPACT_ATOMS: atom_id res chain seq x y z
N MET A 1 8.51 1.47 69.53
CA MET A 1 8.48 0.61 68.33
C MET A 1 7.39 1.10 67.39
N ARG A 2 7.67 1.15 66.06
CA ARG A 2 6.71 1.38 64.93
C ARG A 2 6.13 2.81 64.91
N ARG A 3 6.15 3.64 63.85
CA ARG A 3 6.24 3.46 62.40
C ARG A 3 6.74 4.79 61.77
N ARG A 4 8.05 4.99 61.55
CA ARG A 4 8.55 5.98 60.56
C ARG A 4 9.07 5.32 59.28
N VAL A 5 9.25 4.00 59.31
CA VAL A 5 9.72 3.19 58.17
C VAL A 5 8.61 3.02 57.12
N HIS A 6 7.34 3.04 57.54
CA HIS A 6 6.23 2.81 56.61
C HIS A 6 6.00 3.98 55.66
N ALA A 7 6.05 5.24 56.10
CA ALA A 7 5.76 6.37 55.22
C ALA A 7 6.80 6.51 54.09
N THR A 8 8.09 6.27 54.39
CA THR A 8 9.16 6.30 53.38
C THR A 8 9.17 5.06 52.49
N GLN A 9 8.79 3.89 53.01
CA GLN A 9 8.55 2.69 52.20
C GLN A 9 7.38 2.88 51.25
N PHE A 10 6.26 3.47 51.71
CA PHE A 10 5.09 3.72 50.86
C PHE A 10 5.38 4.78 49.78
N LEU A 11 6.14 5.84 50.10
CA LEU A 11 6.56 6.82 49.10
C LEU A 11 7.51 6.20 48.07
N SER A 12 8.49 5.41 48.51
CA SER A 12 9.42 4.70 47.63
C SER A 12 8.68 3.71 46.73
N LEU A 13 7.74 2.94 47.29
CA LEU A 13 6.90 2.01 46.53
C LEU A 13 6.02 2.76 45.52
N ALA A 14 5.43 3.89 45.89
CA ALA A 14 4.59 4.70 45.01
C ALA A 14 5.39 5.29 43.84
N VAL A 15 6.61 5.78 44.08
CA VAL A 15 7.51 6.27 43.03
C VAL A 15 7.96 5.12 42.12
N PHE A 16 8.25 3.95 42.68
CA PHE A 16 8.63 2.77 41.91
C PHE A 16 7.47 2.27 41.02
N LEU A 17 6.24 2.27 41.55
CA LEU A 17 5.04 1.94 40.79
C LEU A 17 4.77 2.97 39.69
N LEU A 18 4.95 4.27 39.96
CA LEU A 18 4.84 5.33 38.94
C LEU A 18 5.88 5.16 37.82
N LEU A 19 7.13 4.81 38.15
CA LEU A 19 8.18 4.52 37.18
C LEU A 19 7.87 3.27 36.35
N LEU A 20 7.30 2.23 36.95
CA LEU A 20 6.84 1.04 36.23
C LEU A 20 5.66 1.35 35.30
N MET A 21 4.71 2.19 35.73
CA MET A 21 3.59 2.63 34.91
C MET A 21 4.02 3.53 33.74
N TYR A 22 5.03 4.39 33.92
CA TYR A 22 5.59 5.22 32.86
C TYR A 22 6.55 4.45 31.93
N GLY A 23 7.27 3.44 32.44
CA GLY A 23 8.21 2.63 31.66
C GLY A 23 7.57 1.55 30.79
N ALA A 24 6.33 1.15 31.09
CA ALA A 24 5.57 0.19 30.28
C ALA A 24 4.77 0.84 29.14
N GLY A 25 4.73 2.18 29.07
CA GLY A 25 4.11 2.93 27.97
C GLY A 25 5.01 3.06 26.72
N GLY A 26 5.87 2.07 26.48
CA GLY A 26 6.67 1.99 25.26
C GLY A 26 5.74 1.94 24.05
N CYS A 27 6.01 2.82 23.08
CA CYS A 27 5.21 2.99 21.88
C CYS A 27 4.88 1.64 21.21
N LEU A 28 3.62 1.21 21.33
CA LEU A 28 3.01 0.40 20.29
C LEU A 28 2.81 1.34 19.10
N ALA A 29 3.88 1.60 18.37
CA ALA A 29 3.75 1.93 16.97
C ALA A 29 3.09 0.70 16.35
N ALA A 30 1.76 0.72 16.29
CA ALA A 30 1.03 -0.09 15.35
C ALA A 30 1.54 0.35 13.98
N ALA A 31 2.62 -0.30 13.52
CA ALA A 31 2.83 -0.46 12.11
C ALA A 31 1.53 -1.09 11.64
N HIS A 32 0.69 -0.29 10.98
CA HIS A 32 -0.44 -0.77 10.23
C HIS A 32 0.15 -1.68 9.15
N ARG A 33 0.41 -2.94 9.54
CA ARG A 33 0.92 -4.01 8.68
C ARG A 33 -0.16 -4.15 7.63
N ARG A 34 0.06 -3.50 6.49
CA ARG A 34 -0.78 -3.62 5.30
C ARG A 34 -0.97 -5.12 5.11
N ALA A 35 -2.22 -5.56 5.16
CA ALA A 35 -2.63 -6.94 5.06
C ALA A 35 -2.48 -7.42 3.59
N PHE A 36 -1.24 -7.49 3.10
CA PHE A 36 -0.97 -7.95 1.73
C PHE A 36 0.20 -8.93 1.59
N ASP A 37 0.80 -9.40 2.69
CA ASP A 37 1.94 -10.35 2.64
C ASP A 37 1.66 -11.72 3.27
N GLU A 38 0.39 -12.09 3.48
CA GLU A 38 0.03 -13.38 4.08
C GLU A 38 -0.93 -14.18 3.20
N VAL A 39 -0.64 -14.28 1.90
CA VAL A 39 -1.18 -15.33 1.01
C VAL A 39 -0.10 -15.74 0.01
N LEU A 40 0.95 -16.42 0.48
CA LEU A 40 1.81 -17.17 -0.43
C LEU A 40 2.46 -18.39 0.24
N TRP A 41 1.66 -19.21 0.93
CA TRP A 41 2.14 -20.55 1.31
C TRP A 41 1.13 -21.68 1.16
N GLY A 42 -0.08 -21.38 0.70
CA GLY A 42 -1.06 -22.39 0.31
C GLY A 42 -1.29 -22.36 -1.19
N ASN A 43 -0.61 -23.24 -1.91
CA ASN A 43 -0.77 -23.57 -3.35
C ASN A 43 0.05 -22.73 -4.33
N GLY A 44 1.02 -23.38 -5.01
CA GLY A 44 1.45 -22.94 -6.35
C GLY A 44 2.94 -23.11 -6.67
N ARG A 45 3.24 -24.16 -7.44
CA ARG A 45 4.46 -24.44 -8.25
C ARG A 45 5.84 -24.50 -7.53
N PRO A 46 6.66 -25.52 -7.82
CA PRO A 46 8.08 -25.48 -7.44
C PRO A 46 8.78 -24.29 -8.11
N PRO A 47 9.82 -23.73 -7.48
CA PRO A 47 10.53 -22.56 -7.98
C PRO A 47 10.98 -22.78 -9.43
N THR A 48 10.64 -21.83 -10.31
CA THR A 48 11.05 -21.84 -11.71
C THR A 48 12.57 -21.88 -11.78
N ALA A 49 13.12 -22.95 -12.34
CA ALA A 49 14.56 -23.10 -12.48
C ALA A 49 15.08 -22.02 -13.45
N MET A 50 15.76 -21.03 -12.88
CA MET A 50 16.46 -19.98 -13.63
C MET A 50 17.87 -20.48 -13.95
N VAL A 51 18.14 -20.70 -15.24
CA VAL A 51 19.49 -21.02 -15.72
C VAL A 51 20.17 -19.72 -16.10
N ARG A 52 21.26 -19.38 -15.41
CA ARG A 52 22.17 -18.33 -15.83
C ARG A 52 23.32 -18.98 -16.60
N GLU A 53 23.41 -18.75 -17.90
CA GLU A 53 24.59 -19.16 -18.65
C GLU A 53 25.81 -18.39 -18.10
N LEU A 54 26.88 -19.12 -17.77
CA LEU A 54 28.15 -18.51 -17.39
C LEU A 54 28.85 -18.04 -18.67
N PRO A 55 29.32 -16.78 -18.74
CA PRO A 55 30.00 -16.28 -19.92
C PRO A 55 31.25 -17.13 -20.20
N ARG A 56 31.30 -17.73 -21.39
CA ARG A 56 32.50 -18.42 -21.88
C ARG A 56 33.53 -17.38 -22.29
N LYS A 57 34.82 -17.73 -22.17
CA LYS A 57 35.95 -16.83 -22.48
C LYS A 57 35.79 -16.27 -23.89
N GLY A 58 35.53 -14.97 -24.01
CA GLY A 58 35.33 -14.26 -25.28
C GLY A 58 33.91 -13.81 -25.62
N GLN A 59 32.91 -14.11 -24.77
CA GLN A 59 31.51 -13.71 -24.98
C GLN A 59 31.10 -12.60 -24.01
N GLY A 60 30.50 -11.51 -24.53
CA GLY A 60 30.10 -10.34 -23.74
C GLY A 60 28.97 -10.65 -22.75
N ALA A 61 28.94 -9.94 -21.61
CA ALA A 61 28.03 -10.17 -20.49
C ALA A 61 26.54 -9.82 -20.75
N THR A 62 26.17 -9.50 -21.98
CA THR A 62 24.80 -9.15 -22.38
C THR A 62 24.07 -10.39 -22.88
N GLN A 63 23.58 -11.22 -21.97
CA GLN A 63 22.53 -12.19 -22.26
C GLN A 63 21.32 -11.86 -21.39
N ALA A 64 20.22 -11.51 -22.07
CA ALA A 64 18.92 -11.26 -21.46
C ALA A 64 18.40 -12.55 -20.82
N TYR A 65 17.71 -12.42 -19.69
CA TYR A 65 17.05 -13.52 -18.99
C TYR A 65 16.00 -14.18 -19.91
N THR A 66 16.37 -15.24 -20.62
CA THR A 66 15.42 -16.07 -21.37
C THR A 66 14.79 -17.07 -20.42
N VAL A 67 13.58 -16.75 -19.95
CA VAL A 67 12.72 -17.73 -19.28
C VAL A 67 12.25 -18.72 -20.35
N ALA A 68 12.74 -19.96 -20.29
CA ALA A 68 12.19 -21.03 -21.10
C ALA A 68 10.79 -21.39 -20.57
N THR A 69 9.75 -20.79 -21.13
CA THR A 69 8.36 -21.23 -20.92
C THR A 69 8.12 -22.48 -21.76
N ALA A 70 8.77 -23.59 -21.38
CA ALA A 70 8.38 -24.90 -21.88
C ALA A 70 7.01 -25.25 -21.26
N GLY A 71 5.93 -24.95 -21.99
CA GLY A 71 4.60 -25.54 -21.73
C GLY A 71 3.46 -24.61 -21.30
N GLU A 72 3.32 -23.39 -21.86
CA GLU A 72 2.13 -22.54 -21.61
C GLU A 72 1.57 -21.88 -22.87
N GLU A 73 1.39 -22.64 -23.96
CA GLU A 73 0.67 -22.13 -25.14
C GLU A 73 -0.84 -21.95 -24.91
N ASN A 74 -1.36 -22.31 -23.73
CA ASN A 74 -2.79 -22.25 -23.43
C ASN A 74 -3.12 -22.09 -21.92
N SER A 75 -2.38 -21.24 -21.19
CA SER A 75 -2.65 -21.03 -19.75
C SER A 75 -3.87 -20.14 -19.48
N GLY A 76 -4.45 -19.53 -20.52
CA GLY A 76 -5.58 -18.59 -20.43
C GLY A 76 -5.22 -17.24 -19.78
N TRP A 77 -3.99 -17.11 -19.28
CA TRP A 77 -3.48 -15.90 -18.64
C TRP A 77 -3.02 -14.90 -19.70
N ALA A 78 -3.49 -13.66 -19.60
CA ALA A 78 -3.10 -12.58 -20.48
C ALA A 78 -2.95 -11.28 -19.69
N PRO A 79 -2.21 -10.28 -20.20
CA PRO A 79 -2.12 -8.98 -19.55
C PRO A 79 -3.49 -8.40 -19.27
N ILE A 80 -3.65 -7.82 -18.07
CA ILE A 80 -4.88 -7.15 -17.64
C ILE A 80 -5.19 -5.96 -18.56
N ARG A 81 -6.48 -5.78 -18.85
CA ARG A 81 -7.01 -4.62 -19.56
C ARG A 81 -7.81 -3.80 -18.56
N ILE A 82 -7.38 -2.57 -18.31
CA ILE A 82 -8.01 -1.68 -17.32
C ILE A 82 -8.70 -0.57 -18.11
N ALA A 83 -10.03 -0.50 -17.98
CA ALA A 83 -10.80 0.65 -18.44
C ALA A 83 -10.92 1.66 -17.31
N VAL A 84 -10.74 2.94 -17.62
CA VAL A 84 -10.80 4.03 -16.64
C VAL A 84 -11.89 5.01 -17.05
N SER A 85 -12.74 5.36 -16.10
CA SER A 85 -13.71 6.44 -16.21
C SER A 85 -13.30 7.56 -15.25
N THR A 86 -13.39 8.80 -15.72
CA THR A 86 -13.10 10.01 -14.94
C THR A 86 -14.29 10.97 -14.91
N GLU A 87 -15.49 10.47 -15.21
CA GLU A 87 -16.72 11.26 -15.29
C GLU A 87 -16.98 12.08 -14.03
N ASP A 88 -16.70 11.53 -12.83
CA ASP A 88 -16.86 12.25 -11.55
C ASP A 88 -15.93 13.49 -11.44
N LEU A 89 -14.80 13.52 -12.16
CA LEU A 89 -13.93 14.71 -12.23
C LEU A 89 -14.46 15.78 -13.18
N THR A 90 -15.44 15.45 -14.02
CA THR A 90 -16.08 16.39 -14.95
C THR A 90 -17.42 16.91 -14.44
N ASP A 91 -18.07 16.18 -13.52
CA ASP A 91 -19.32 16.57 -12.89
C ASP A 91 -19.05 17.44 -11.65
N PRO A 92 -19.40 18.74 -11.66
CA PRO A 92 -19.19 19.66 -10.54
C PRO A 92 -19.93 19.25 -9.25
N SER A 93 -20.93 18.37 -9.33
CA SER A 93 -21.65 17.84 -8.17
C SER A 93 -20.89 16.74 -7.44
N LYS A 94 -19.81 16.21 -8.03
CA LYS A 94 -19.08 15.03 -7.55
C LYS A 94 -17.73 15.33 -6.93
N HIS A 95 -17.21 16.54 -7.11
CA HIS A 95 -15.91 16.94 -6.57
C HIS A 95 -15.96 18.36 -6.01
N CYS A 96 -15.03 18.65 -5.09
CA CYS A 96 -14.91 19.95 -4.42
C CYS A 96 -14.29 20.98 -5.36
N MET A 97 -14.99 22.09 -5.60
CA MET A 97 -14.47 23.25 -6.34
C MET A 97 -14.19 24.43 -5.42
N GLU A 98 -14.90 24.52 -4.29
CA GLU A 98 -14.75 25.56 -3.29
C GLU A 98 -14.81 25.01 -1.86
N GLU A 99 -14.17 25.69 -0.92
CA GLU A 99 -14.20 25.36 0.51
C GLU A 99 -15.61 25.58 1.08
N GLY A 100 -16.07 24.65 1.93
CA GLY A 100 -17.39 24.70 2.56
C GLY A 100 -18.54 24.12 1.74
N GLU A 101 -18.28 23.66 0.50
CA GLU A 101 -19.28 22.90 -0.27
C GLU A 101 -19.56 21.54 0.39
N MET A 102 -20.79 21.03 0.27
CA MET A 102 -21.10 19.63 0.59
C MET A 102 -21.02 18.79 -0.68
N LYS A 103 -20.16 17.79 -0.70
CA LYS A 103 -20.00 16.84 -1.83
C LYS A 103 -20.05 15.40 -1.33
N PRO A 104 -20.39 14.43 -2.20
CA PRO A 104 -20.38 13.02 -1.83
C PRO A 104 -18.99 12.56 -1.36
N ASP A 105 -18.94 11.84 -0.24
CA ASP A 105 -17.71 11.22 0.27
C ASP A 105 -17.41 9.85 -0.37
N PHE A 106 -18.28 9.42 -1.29
CA PHE A 106 -18.30 8.11 -1.96
C PHE A 106 -18.39 6.91 -0.99
N ARG A 107 -18.80 7.14 0.25
CA ARG A 107 -19.14 6.12 1.28
C ARG A 107 -20.63 6.13 1.62
N GLY A 108 -21.43 6.86 0.85
CA GLY A 108 -22.88 6.97 0.99
C GLY A 108 -23.33 8.17 1.83
N GLN A 109 -22.45 9.13 2.09
CA GLN A 109 -22.73 10.37 2.80
C GLN A 109 -22.20 11.57 2.01
N ASP A 110 -22.52 12.77 2.46
CA ASP A 110 -21.88 14.00 2.00
C ASP A 110 -20.92 14.50 3.08
N SER A 111 -19.78 15.04 2.66
CA SER A 111 -18.78 15.68 3.51
C SER A 111 -18.56 17.13 3.10
N GLU A 112 -18.21 17.97 4.07
CA GLU A 112 -17.78 19.35 3.83
C GLU A 112 -16.40 19.35 3.17
N CYS A 113 -16.25 20.11 2.09
CA CYS A 113 -14.99 20.31 1.39
C CYS A 113 -14.08 21.24 2.19
N TRP A 114 -12.88 20.79 2.55
CA TRP A 114 -11.85 21.64 3.10
C TRP A 114 -10.96 22.21 1.99
N LYS A 115 -10.11 23.17 2.36
CA LYS A 115 -9.22 23.85 1.41
C LYS A 115 -8.31 22.87 0.65
N GLU A 116 -7.89 21.80 1.28
CA GLU A 116 -7.09 20.72 0.70
C GLU A 116 -7.87 19.80 -0.25
N ASP A 117 -9.20 19.76 -0.16
CA ASP A 117 -10.06 18.92 -0.99
C ASP A 117 -10.41 19.60 -2.32
N VAL A 118 -10.26 20.93 -2.39
CA VAL A 118 -10.54 21.73 -3.59
C VAL A 118 -9.64 21.29 -4.75
N LEU A 119 -10.26 20.69 -5.77
CA LEU A 119 -9.60 20.17 -6.95
C LEU A 119 -9.40 21.29 -7.98
N THR A 120 -8.16 21.77 -8.07
CA THR A 120 -7.76 22.71 -9.13
C THR A 120 -7.59 22.00 -10.47
N ALA A 121 -7.66 22.74 -11.57
CA ALA A 121 -7.42 22.20 -12.91
C ALA A 121 -6.03 21.53 -13.05
N GLU A 122 -5.01 22.07 -12.38
CA GLU A 122 -3.66 21.49 -12.37
C GLU A 122 -3.63 20.15 -11.62
N MET A 123 -4.31 20.06 -10.48
CA MET A 123 -4.42 18.82 -9.69
C MET A 123 -5.19 17.76 -10.47
N THR A 124 -6.31 18.12 -11.10
CA THR A 124 -7.10 17.21 -11.95
C THR A 124 -6.26 16.68 -13.11
N LYS A 125 -5.47 17.55 -13.76
CA LYS A 125 -4.56 17.15 -14.83
C LYS A 125 -3.50 16.17 -14.33
N ALA A 126 -2.81 16.48 -13.24
CA ALA A 126 -1.78 15.62 -12.67
C ALA A 126 -2.35 14.26 -12.19
N LEU A 127 -3.58 14.26 -11.66
CA LEU A 127 -4.27 13.03 -11.28
C LEU A 127 -4.52 12.13 -12.50
N VAL A 128 -5.13 12.68 -13.55
CA VAL A 128 -5.56 11.91 -14.72
C VAL A 128 -4.39 11.53 -15.63
N GLU A 129 -3.57 12.51 -16.03
CA GLU A 129 -2.54 12.32 -17.06
C GLU A 129 -1.25 11.71 -16.51
N GLU A 130 -1.00 11.79 -15.21
CA GLU A 130 0.21 11.23 -14.60
C GLU A 130 -0.12 10.08 -13.67
N THR A 131 -0.79 10.36 -12.54
CA THR A 131 -0.94 9.38 -11.46
C THR A 131 -1.72 8.14 -11.91
N VAL A 132 -2.89 8.35 -12.53
CA VAL A 132 -3.76 7.26 -13.01
C VAL A 132 -3.08 6.50 -14.15
N LEU A 133 -2.48 7.17 -15.14
CA LEU A 133 -1.81 6.49 -16.25
C LEU A 133 -0.59 5.67 -15.80
N VAL A 134 0.23 6.21 -14.90
CA VAL A 134 1.38 5.50 -14.34
C VAL A 134 0.91 4.28 -13.55
N ALA A 135 -0.14 4.43 -12.74
CA ALA A 135 -0.72 3.31 -12.00
C ALA A 135 -1.21 2.20 -12.94
N ILE A 136 -1.97 2.55 -14.00
CA ILE A 136 -2.43 1.58 -15.00
C ILE A 136 -1.25 0.83 -15.60
N LYS A 137 -0.21 1.55 -16.05
CA LYS A 137 0.97 0.93 -16.65
C LYS A 137 1.65 -0.05 -15.69
N LEU A 138 1.89 0.37 -14.45
CA LEU A 138 2.55 -0.46 -13.46
C LEU A 138 1.82 -1.78 -13.20
N HIS A 139 0.47 -1.73 -13.15
CA HIS A 139 -0.36 -2.91 -12.97
C HIS A 139 -0.46 -3.75 -14.25
N ALA A 140 -0.67 -3.13 -15.41
CA ALA A 140 -0.81 -3.81 -16.70
C ALA A 140 0.43 -4.59 -17.12
N GLU A 141 1.63 -4.11 -16.78
CA GLU A 141 2.90 -4.78 -17.09
C GLU A 141 3.21 -5.96 -16.16
N ARG A 142 2.62 -6.01 -14.96
CA ARG A 142 2.96 -6.99 -13.91
C ARG A 142 1.87 -8.03 -13.67
N LEU A 143 0.62 -7.68 -13.91
CA LEU A 143 -0.52 -8.55 -13.63
C LEU A 143 -1.01 -9.25 -14.90
N LEU A 144 -0.96 -10.57 -14.85
CA LEU A 144 -1.69 -11.43 -15.77
C LEU A 144 -3.01 -11.83 -15.13
N VAL A 145 -4.06 -11.94 -15.95
CA VAL A 145 -5.40 -12.39 -15.54
C VAL A 145 -5.92 -13.43 -16.52
N GLN A 146 -6.69 -14.39 -16.01
CA GLN A 146 -7.55 -15.20 -16.88
C GLN A 146 -8.77 -14.33 -17.24
N ARG A 147 -8.95 -14.10 -18.54
CA ARG A 147 -10.08 -13.27 -19.00
C ARG A 147 -11.35 -14.11 -18.96
N MET A 148 -12.43 -13.49 -18.50
CA MET A 148 -13.78 -14.03 -18.58
C MET A 148 -14.42 -13.69 -19.93
#